data_AF-A0A962Z0M7-F1
#
_entry.id   AF-A0A962Z0M7-F1
#
_cell.length_a   1.000
_cell.length_b   1.000
_cell.length_c   1.000
_cell.angle_alpha   90.00
_cell.angle_beta   90.00
_cell.angle_gamma   90.00
#
_symmetry.space_group_name_H-M   'P 1'
#
loop_
_entity.id
_entity.type
_entity.pdbx_description
1 polymer ?
#
loop_
_entity_poly.entity_id
_entity_poly.type
_entity_poly.pdbx_seq_one_letter_code
_entity_poly.pdbx_strand_id
1 'polypeptide(L)'
;ELLLSLIRNSTSPTDELASGGFFQCNIDPQAPAQLVRVSLPREIQLFAEISGGKHRFTVRFLEPTEVDRPTQTRVDVPFSLNTCIL
;
A
#
# COMPACT_ATOMS: atom_id res chain seq x y z
N GLU A 1 2.01 22.83 4.23
CA GLU A 1 1.45 22.30 2.95
C GLU A 1 2.52 21.96 1.91
N LEU A 2 3.48 22.85 1.62
CA LEU A 2 4.52 22.62 0.61
C LEU A 2 5.32 21.30 0.81
N LEU A 3 5.78 21.01 2.04
CA LEU A 3 6.58 19.81 2.32
C LEU A 3 5.84 18.51 1.95
N LEU A 4 4.59 18.35 2.37
CA LEU A 4 3.81 17.15 2.05
C LEU A 4 3.50 17.06 0.55
N SER A 5 3.32 18.19 -0.13
CA SER A 5 3.18 18.20 -1.60
C SER A 5 4.46 17.69 -2.27
N LEU A 6 5.64 18.17 -1.84
CA LEU A 6 6.92 17.71 -2.37
C LEU A 6 7.13 16.21 -2.11
N ILE A 7 6.85 15.72 -0.89
CA ILE A 7 6.94 14.28 -0.58
C ILE A 7 6.02 13.48 -1.50
N ARG A 8 4.74 13.85 -1.60
CA ARG A 8 3.74 13.09 -2.39
C ARG A 8 4.03 13.05 -3.89
N ASN A 9 4.79 14.02 -4.40
CA ASN A 9 5.18 14.12 -5.80
C ASN A 9 6.63 13.68 -6.07
N SER A 10 7.34 13.16 -5.06
CA SER A 10 8.75 12.74 -5.19
C SER A 10 8.97 11.48 -6.03
N THR A 11 7.92 10.68 -6.24
CA THR A 11 7.98 9.43 -6.99
C THR A 11 6.74 9.21 -7.85
N SER A 12 6.90 8.48 -8.95
CA SER A 12 5.79 7.99 -9.78
C SER A 12 5.19 6.70 -9.20
N PRO A 13 3.87 6.48 -9.32
CA PRO A 13 3.25 5.22 -8.96
C PRO A 13 3.82 4.06 -9.79
N THR A 14 3.99 2.90 -9.18
CA THR A 14 4.21 1.62 -9.85
C THR A 14 2.93 0.79 -9.80
N ASP A 15 2.70 -0.02 -10.83
CA ASP A 15 1.60 -0.99 -10.84
C ASP A 15 2.08 -2.30 -10.23
N GLU A 16 1.34 -2.78 -9.24
CA GLU A 16 1.70 -3.94 -8.43
C GLU A 16 0.53 -4.92 -8.33
N LEU A 17 0.83 -6.17 -7.95
CA LEU A 17 -0.16 -7.21 -7.73
C LEU A 17 0.00 -7.80 -6.32
N ALA A 18 -1.06 -7.74 -5.52
CA ALA A 18 -1.12 -8.45 -4.25
C ALA A 18 -1.71 -9.84 -4.46
N SER A 19 -0.84 -10.85 -4.47
CA SER A 19 -1.25 -12.25 -4.65
C SER A 19 -2.06 -12.73 -3.45
N GLY A 20 -3.27 -13.24 -3.70
CA GLY A 20 -4.20 -13.67 -2.65
C GLY A 20 -4.42 -12.59 -1.59
N GLY A 21 -4.51 -11.33 -2.00
CA GLY A 21 -4.73 -10.18 -1.11
C GLY A 21 -3.53 -9.77 -0.25
N PHE A 22 -2.32 -10.31 -0.49
CA PHE A 22 -1.11 -9.95 0.25
C PHE A 22 0.00 -9.45 -0.67
N PHE A 23 0.68 -8.39 -0.24
CA PHE A 23 1.87 -7.86 -0.89
C PHE A 23 2.92 -7.49 0.15
N GLN A 24 4.20 -7.65 -0.19
CA GLN A 24 5.33 -7.26 0.64
C GLN A 24 6.39 -6.55 -0.21
N CYS A 25 6.90 -5.44 0.30
CA CYS A 25 7.97 -4.68 -0.33
C CYS A 25 9.10 -4.39 0.68
N ASN A 26 10.34 -4.57 0.24
CA ASN A 26 11.51 -4.17 1.00
C ASN A 26 11.73 -2.67 0.85
N ILE A 27 12.06 -2.01 1.94
CA ILE A 27 12.43 -0.59 1.94
C ILE A 27 13.93 -0.51 1.69
N ASP A 28 14.34 0.30 0.69
CA ASP A 28 15.75 0.58 0.46
C ASP A 28 16.35 1.28 1.69
N PRO A 29 17.35 0.68 2.36
CA PRO A 29 17.99 1.32 3.50
C PRO A 29 18.72 2.63 3.15
N GLN A 30 19.09 2.82 1.88
CA GLN A 30 19.73 4.04 1.39
C GLN A 30 18.72 5.13 0.99
N ALA A 31 17.45 4.75 0.81
CA ALA A 31 16.36 5.65 0.45
C ALA A 31 15.07 5.25 1.19
N PRO A 32 15.00 5.43 2.52
CA PRO A 32 13.85 5.00 3.31
C PRO A 32 12.60 5.79 2.93
N ALA A 33 11.53 5.07 2.61
CA ALA A 33 10.24 5.69 2.29
C ALA A 33 9.69 6.47 3.50
N GLN A 34 9.42 7.76 3.31
CA GLN A 34 8.78 8.63 4.28
C GLN A 34 7.25 8.52 4.24
N LEU A 35 6.71 8.14 3.09
CA LEU A 35 5.28 7.93 2.89
C LEU A 35 5.05 6.78 1.92
N VAL A 36 4.19 5.84 2.31
CA VAL A 36 3.66 4.81 1.43
C VAL A 36 2.24 5.18 1.04
N ARG A 37 1.93 5.17 -0.25
CA ARG A 37 0.57 5.40 -0.77
C ARG A 37 0.14 4.17 -1.57
N VAL A 38 -1.03 3.65 -1.24
CA VAL A 38 -1.70 2.57 -1.95
C VAL A 38 -2.97 3.15 -2.55
N SER A 39 -3.17 2.92 -3.85
CA SER A 39 -4.37 3.34 -4.56
C SER A 39 -5.06 2.11 -5.14
N LEU A 40 -6.38 2.04 -4.98
CA LEU A 40 -7.22 1.01 -5.55
C LEU A 40 -8.26 1.62 -6.50
N PRO A 41 -8.63 0.91 -7.58
CA PRO A 41 -9.84 1.22 -8.34
C PRO A 41 -11.06 1.32 -7.42
N ARG A 42 -11.94 2.29 -7.69
CA ARG A 42 -13.11 2.59 -6.85
C ARG A 42 -14.13 1.44 -6.82
N GLU A 43 -14.10 0.61 -7.85
CA GLU A 43 -14.97 -0.54 -8.07
C GLU A 43 -14.61 -1.69 -7.11
N ILE A 44 -13.36 -1.75 -6.63
CA ILE A 44 -12.89 -2.77 -5.71
C ILE A 44 -13.39 -2.44 -4.30
N GLN A 45 -14.28 -3.29 -3.77
CA GLN A 45 -14.84 -3.19 -2.43
C GLN A 45 -13.90 -3.79 -1.37
N LEU A 46 -12.63 -3.38 -1.39
CA LEU A 46 -11.61 -3.79 -0.42
C LEU A 46 -10.96 -2.55 0.17
N PHE A 47 -10.34 -2.70 1.34
CA PHE A 47 -9.48 -1.66 1.89
C PHE A 47 -8.10 -2.24 2.24
N ALA A 48 -7.09 -1.38 2.20
CA ALA A 48 -5.72 -1.74 2.51
C ALA A 48 -5.45 -1.60 4.02
N GLU A 49 -4.98 -2.67 4.64
CA GLU A 49 -4.29 -2.65 5.93
C GLU A 49 -2.78 -2.67 5.66
N ILE A 50 -2.06 -1.64 6.11
CA ILE A 50 -0.61 -1.52 5.88
C ILE A 50 0.11 -1.71 7.22
N SER A 51 1.07 -2.62 7.25
CA SER A 51 2.01 -2.79 8.39
C SER A 51 3.42 -2.47 7.95
N GLY A 52 4.09 -1.54 8.62
CA GLY A 52 5.44 -1.09 8.28
C GLY A 52 6.46 -1.40 9.36
N GLY A 53 7.65 -1.84 8.95
CA GLY A 53 8.84 -1.96 9.79
C GLY A 53 10.06 -1.31 9.13
N LYS A 54 11.21 -1.32 9.80
CA LYS A 54 12.44 -0.66 9.34
C LYS A 54 12.92 -1.11 7.94
N HIS A 55 12.69 -2.38 7.60
CA HIS A 55 13.28 -3.01 6.41
C HIS A 55 12.26 -3.37 5.34
N ARG A 56 10.97 -3.40 5.70
CA ARG A 56 9.89 -3.80 4.80
C ARG A 56 8.56 -3.30 5.30
N PHE A 57 7.61 -3.20 4.40
CA PHE A 57 6.20 -3.08 4.73
C PHE A 57 5.41 -4.16 4.02
N THR A 58 4.22 -4.42 4.53
CA THR A 58 3.23 -5.31 3.93
C THR A 58 1.94 -4.55 3.69
N VAL A 59 1.20 -4.98 2.67
CA VAL A 59 -0.15 -4.52 2.36
C VAL A 59 -1.05 -5.74 2.34
N ARG A 60 -2.14 -5.69 3.10
CA ARG A 60 -3.19 -6.71 3.11
C ARG A 60 -4.48 -6.07 2.65
N PHE A 61 -5.09 -6.64 1.62
CA PHE A 61 -6.41 -6.21 1.16
C PHE A 61 -7.49 -7.01 1.87
N LEU A 62 -8.34 -6.31 2.62
CA LEU A 62 -9.32 -6.90 3.50
C LEU A 62 -10.74 -6.69 2.96
N GLU A 63 -11.58 -7.70 3.15
CA GLU A 63 -13.01 -7.65 2.87
C GLU A 63 -13.72 -6.92 4.03
N PRO A 64 -14.46 -5.83 3.75
CA PRO A 64 -15.20 -5.12 4.77
C PRO A 64 -16.35 -5.97 5.31
N THR A 65 -16.55 -5.93 6.62
CA THR A 65 -17.65 -6.59 7.33
C THR A 65 -18.10 -5.68 8.48
N GLU A 66 -19.39 -5.70 8.81
CA GLU A 66 -19.98 -4.86 9.86
C GLU A 66 -19.92 -5.51 11.25
N VAL A 67 -19.79 -6.84 11.31
CA VAL A 67 -20.01 -7.61 12.54
C VAL A 67 -18.72 -8.26 13.04
N ASP A 68 -17.89 -8.75 12.12
CA ASP A 68 -16.68 -9.51 12.44
C ASP A 68 -15.42 -8.71 12.16
N ARG A 69 -14.26 -9.24 12.58
CA ARG A 69 -12.98 -8.67 12.18
C ARG A 69 -12.80 -8.86 10.65
N PRO A 70 -12.47 -7.81 9.90
CA PRO A 70 -12.14 -7.92 8.47
C PRO A 70 -11.08 -8.98 8.21
N THR A 71 -11.30 -9.78 7.18
CA THR A 71 -10.39 -10.86 6.78
C THR A 71 -9.74 -10.53 5.45
N GLN A 72 -8.54 -11.07 5.22
CA GLN A 72 -7.84 -10.86 3.97
C GLN A 72 -8.58 -11.59 2.85
N THR A 73 -8.76 -10.91 1.73
CA THR A 73 -9.33 -11.54 0.55
C THR A 73 -8.41 -12.65 0.02
N ARG A 74 -8.97 -13.56 -0.77
CA ARG A 74 -8.21 -14.66 -1.40
C ARG A 74 -7.93 -14.44 -2.88
N VAL A 75 -8.41 -13.33 -3.44
CA VAL A 75 -8.21 -12.98 -4.85
C VAL A 75 -6.96 -12.14 -5.03
N ASP A 76 -6.38 -12.20 -6.23
CA ASP A 76 -5.31 -11.29 -6.60
C ASP A 76 -5.86 -9.88 -6.80
N VAL A 77 -5.19 -8.89 -6.21
CA VAL A 77 -5.64 -7.49 -6.24
C VAL A 77 -4.62 -6.63 -6.97
N PRO A 78 -4.91 -6.13 -8.18
CA PRO A 78 -4.08 -5.13 -8.84
C PRO A 78 -4.27 -3.77 -8.16
N PHE A 79 -3.17 -3.06 -7.92
CA PHE A 79 -3.16 -1.77 -7.25
C PHE A 79 -1.97 -0.91 -7.69
N SER A 80 -2.01 0.38 -7.37
CA SER A 80 -0.86 1.28 -7.59
C SER A 80 -0.18 1.62 -6.28
N LEU A 81 1.15 1.57 -6.27
CA LEU A 81 2.01 1.82 -5.13
C LEU A 81 2.89 3.05 -5.37
N ASN A 82 2.99 3.95 -4.39
CA ASN A 82 4.07 4.93 -4.31
C ASN A 82 4.83 4.77 -3.00
N THR A 83 6.15 4.63 -3.11
CA THR A 83 7.09 4.78 -1.99
C THR A 83 7.80 6.13 -2.14
N CYS A 84 7.37 7.13 -1.37
CA CYS A 84 7.89 8.50 -1.46
C CYS A 84 9.11 8.70 -0.54
N ILE A 85 10.21 9.25 -1.05
CA ILE A 85 11.54 9.19 -0.40
C ILE A 85 12.23 10.55 -0.14
N LEU A 86 11.55 11.69 -0.35
CA LEU A 86 12.11 13.06 -0.44
C LEU A 86 13.41 13.37 0.34
#